data_AF-A0A5B9VZC3-F1
#
_entry.id   AF-A0A5B9VZC3-F1
#
_cell.length_a   1.000
_cell.length_b   1.000
_cell.length_c   1.000
_cell.angle_alpha   90.00
_cell.angle_beta   90.00
_cell.angle_gamma   90.00
#
_symmetry.space_group_name_H-M   'P 1'
#
loop_
_entity.id
_entity.type
_entity.pdbx_description
1 polymer ?
#
loop_
_entity_poly.entity_id
_entity_poly.type
_entity_poly.pdbx_seq_one_letter_code
_entity_poly.pdbx_strand_id
1 'polypeptide(L)'
;MTPRRLDAIVPAAGESCRLGRPKLLLPFDGLPLIARVVTALRDGGNDRVVVVSPPMDSPEGPALAEAARAAGAVVIAPAERPREMRGSVQAGIEWLSRSGPPAAAMLTPGDSPGLTAHVVRQVRDRWEESPRSIAVGVAGGRRVHPTILPWDILEEVPLLPEGQGVNAALRVHEARLVSVPLDCPELAEDLDTPDDLDAWRTRLGERPPNSMTVTVRLFAVARQRSGRPEIAIEVPRDATVGLLRDAIARQHPELSEIAARVAIAVDDEYASDGHPISAGSRVAIIPPVSGGECP
;
A
#
# COMPACT_ATOMS: atom_id res chain seq x y z
N MET A 1 33.46 4.02 -21.60
CA MET A 1 32.54 2.88 -21.41
C MET A 1 31.13 3.38 -21.67
N THR A 2 30.34 2.71 -22.51
CA THR A 2 28.92 3.01 -22.67
C THR A 2 28.23 2.77 -21.33
N PRO A 3 27.40 3.70 -20.83
CA PRO A 3 26.66 3.49 -19.59
C PRO A 3 25.77 2.25 -19.71
N ARG A 4 25.73 1.43 -18.65
CA ARG A 4 24.87 0.25 -18.60
C ARG A 4 23.45 0.70 -18.33
N ARG A 5 22.50 0.27 -19.17
CA ARG A 5 21.10 0.63 -19.03
C ARG A 5 20.51 0.01 -17.76
N LEU A 6 19.93 0.82 -16.90
CA LEU A 6 19.25 0.42 -15.67
C LEU A 6 17.81 0.92 -15.74
N ASP A 7 16.86 0.00 -15.83
CA ASP A 7 15.43 0.32 -15.80
C ASP A 7 14.86 0.05 -14.40
N ALA A 8 13.65 0.53 -14.10
CA ALA A 8 12.92 0.21 -12.87
C ALA A 8 11.59 -0.47 -13.17
N ILE A 9 11.18 -1.40 -12.32
CA ILE A 9 9.85 -1.99 -12.29
C ILE A 9 9.18 -1.63 -10.97
N VAL A 10 7.99 -1.04 -11.06
CA VAL A 10 7.15 -0.65 -9.95
C VAL A 10 5.86 -1.47 -9.97
N PRO A 11 5.76 -2.56 -9.17
CA PRO A 11 4.50 -3.26 -9.01
C PRO A 11 3.51 -2.37 -8.24
N ALA A 12 2.40 -2.04 -8.89
CA ALA A 12 1.38 -1.12 -8.37
C ALA A 12 -0.06 -1.66 -8.56
N ALA A 13 -0.23 -2.92 -8.95
CA ALA A 13 -1.54 -3.53 -9.23
C ALA A 13 -2.25 -4.12 -8.00
N GLY A 14 -1.62 -4.06 -6.82
CA GLY A 14 -2.16 -4.62 -5.57
C GLY A 14 -3.41 -3.91 -5.06
N GLU A 15 -4.24 -4.64 -4.30
CA GLU A 15 -5.45 -4.08 -3.68
C GLU A 15 -5.12 -3.31 -2.39
N SER A 16 -5.71 -2.13 -2.22
CA SER A 16 -5.54 -1.28 -1.02
C SER A 16 -6.59 -1.57 0.06
N CYS A 17 -6.82 -2.85 0.39
CA CYS A 17 -7.99 -3.28 1.17
C CYS A 17 -8.10 -2.68 2.57
N ARG A 18 -6.97 -2.44 3.24
CA ARG A 18 -6.95 -1.96 4.65
C ARG A 18 -7.19 -0.46 4.80
N LEU A 19 -6.82 0.32 3.79
CA LEU A 19 -6.98 1.79 3.79
C LEU A 19 -8.36 2.24 3.30
N GLY A 20 -9.16 1.34 2.72
CA GLY A 20 -10.50 1.65 2.17
C GLY A 20 -10.49 2.59 0.96
N ARG A 21 -9.30 3.02 0.50
CA ARG A 21 -9.09 3.90 -0.66
C ARG A 21 -7.75 3.56 -1.33
N PRO A 22 -7.56 3.87 -2.64
CA PRO A 22 -6.34 3.51 -3.36
C PRO A 22 -5.10 4.22 -2.79
N LYS A 23 -4.24 3.48 -2.08
CA LYS A 23 -3.12 4.06 -1.31
C LYS A 23 -2.12 4.83 -2.16
N LEU A 24 -1.95 4.37 -3.40
CA LEU A 24 -1.00 4.93 -4.36
C LEU A 24 -1.44 6.28 -4.95
N LEU A 25 -2.73 6.62 -4.80
CA LEU A 25 -3.31 7.90 -5.21
C LEU A 25 -3.41 8.90 -4.06
N LEU A 26 -2.99 8.51 -2.84
CA LEU A 26 -2.99 9.42 -1.71
C LEU A 26 -2.00 10.57 -1.96
N PRO A 27 -2.39 11.82 -1.64
CA PRO A 27 -1.50 12.95 -1.77
C PRO A 27 -0.45 12.92 -0.67
N PHE A 28 0.80 13.09 -1.06
CA PHE A 28 1.95 13.34 -0.21
C PHE A 28 2.62 14.60 -0.77
N ASP A 29 2.65 15.70 0.00
CA ASP A 29 3.13 17.00 -0.50
C ASP A 29 2.44 17.42 -1.81
N GLY A 30 1.12 17.23 -1.87
CA GLY A 30 0.28 17.57 -3.02
C GLY A 30 0.36 16.63 -4.24
N LEU A 31 1.26 15.64 -4.24
CA LEU A 31 1.43 14.69 -5.35
C LEU A 31 0.94 13.29 -4.98
N PRO A 32 0.33 12.53 -5.92
CA PRO A 32 0.05 11.12 -5.71
C PRO A 32 1.32 10.34 -5.34
N LEU A 33 1.23 9.43 -4.36
CA LEU A 33 2.37 8.62 -3.93
C LEU A 33 3.08 7.92 -5.10
N ILE A 34 2.33 7.35 -6.05
CA ILE A 34 2.93 6.72 -7.25
C ILE A 34 3.77 7.71 -8.07
N ALA A 35 3.34 8.97 -8.17
CA ALA A 35 4.08 10.00 -8.90
C ALA A 35 5.40 10.32 -8.18
N ARG A 36 5.41 10.38 -6.85
CA ARG A 36 6.64 10.56 -6.06
C ARG A 36 7.64 9.44 -6.27
N VAL A 37 7.17 8.18 -6.24
CA VAL A 37 8.02 7.00 -6.47
C VAL A 37 8.61 7.02 -7.88
N VAL A 38 7.79 7.31 -8.91
CA VAL A 38 8.26 7.40 -10.29
C VAL A 38 9.30 8.51 -10.45
N THR A 39 9.03 9.70 -9.91
CA THR A 39 9.98 10.83 -9.96
C THR A 39 11.30 10.49 -9.25
N ALA A 40 11.25 9.89 -8.06
CA ALA A 40 12.44 9.47 -7.33
C ALA A 40 13.29 8.46 -8.13
N LEU A 41 12.66 7.50 -8.80
CA LEU A 41 13.37 6.51 -9.64
C LEU A 41 14.01 7.16 -10.88
N ARG A 42 13.29 8.07 -11.54
CA ARG A 42 13.80 8.80 -12.73
C ARG A 42 14.96 9.73 -12.35
N ASP A 43 14.76 10.58 -11.35
CA ASP A 43 15.77 11.54 -10.88
C ASP A 43 16.95 10.83 -10.19
N GLY A 44 16.73 9.61 -9.72
CA GLY A 44 17.76 8.70 -9.25
C GLY A 44 18.58 8.04 -10.36
N GLY A 45 18.16 8.23 -11.62
CA GLY A 45 18.91 7.86 -12.81
C GLY A 45 18.53 6.52 -13.44
N ASN A 46 17.32 6.02 -13.21
CA ASN A 46 16.79 4.91 -14.03
C ASN A 46 16.43 5.42 -15.44
N ASP A 47 16.82 4.69 -16.48
CA ASP A 47 16.59 5.05 -17.88
C ASP A 47 15.09 4.98 -18.25
N ARG A 48 14.41 3.93 -17.77
CA ARG A 48 12.96 3.76 -17.89
C ARG A 48 12.38 3.38 -16.53
N VAL A 49 11.19 3.89 -16.23
CA VAL A 49 10.40 3.46 -15.07
C VAL A 49 9.12 2.81 -15.57
N VAL A 50 8.98 1.52 -15.32
CA VAL A 50 7.83 0.71 -15.75
C VAL A 50 6.91 0.50 -14.56
N VAL A 51 5.73 1.11 -14.59
CA VAL A 51 4.70 0.94 -13.57
C VAL A 51 3.68 -0.09 -14.07
N VAL A 52 3.46 -1.14 -13.28
CA VAL A 52 2.41 -2.12 -13.53
C VAL A 52 1.18 -1.72 -12.71
N SER A 53 0.23 -1.05 -13.36
CA SER A 53 -0.98 -0.53 -12.73
C SER A 53 -2.03 -1.61 -12.52
N PRO A 54 -3.07 -1.34 -11.71
CA PRO A 54 -4.30 -2.12 -11.74
C PRO A 54 -4.92 -2.13 -13.16
N PRO A 55 -5.79 -3.10 -13.47
CA PRO A 55 -6.54 -3.15 -14.72
C PRO A 55 -7.30 -1.85 -15.00
N MET A 56 -7.45 -1.47 -16.27
CA MET A 56 -8.09 -0.20 -16.66
C MET A 56 -9.60 -0.14 -16.34
N ASP A 57 -10.24 -1.29 -16.17
CA ASP A 57 -11.63 -1.44 -15.76
C ASP A 57 -11.82 -1.41 -14.23
N SER A 58 -10.72 -1.42 -13.47
CA SER A 58 -10.77 -1.23 -12.02
C SER A 58 -11.00 0.23 -11.64
N PRO A 59 -11.68 0.54 -10.51
CA PRO A 59 -11.97 1.90 -10.09
C PRO A 59 -10.74 2.81 -9.99
N GLU A 60 -9.61 2.28 -9.53
CA GLU A 60 -8.37 3.01 -9.33
C GLU A 60 -7.42 3.02 -10.54
N GLY A 61 -7.60 2.09 -11.48
CA GLY A 61 -6.70 1.84 -12.61
C GLY A 61 -6.44 3.08 -13.48
N PRO A 62 -7.49 3.74 -14.01
CA PRO A 62 -7.33 4.92 -14.86
C PRO A 62 -6.56 6.06 -14.20
N ALA A 63 -6.94 6.43 -12.97
CA ALA A 63 -6.31 7.53 -12.25
C ALA A 63 -4.86 7.22 -11.87
N LEU A 64 -4.56 5.98 -11.47
CA LEU A 64 -3.18 5.57 -11.16
C LEU A 64 -2.30 5.57 -12.42
N ALA A 65 -2.83 5.06 -13.53
CA ALA A 65 -2.14 5.05 -14.80
C ALA A 65 -1.88 6.47 -15.32
N GLU A 66 -2.83 7.40 -15.15
CA GLU A 66 -2.64 8.81 -15.49
C GLU A 66 -1.55 9.46 -14.63
N ALA A 67 -1.63 9.32 -13.30
CA ALA A 67 -0.64 9.88 -12.37
C ALA A 67 0.78 9.36 -12.66
N ALA A 68 0.92 8.05 -12.92
CA ALA A 68 2.21 7.45 -13.27
C ALA A 68 2.76 7.96 -14.61
N ARG A 69 1.91 8.07 -15.65
CA ARG A 69 2.33 8.63 -16.96
C ARG A 69 2.70 10.10 -16.86
N ALA A 70 1.97 10.90 -16.09
CA ALA A 70 2.28 12.31 -15.85
C ALA A 70 3.65 12.49 -15.18
N ALA A 71 4.03 11.56 -14.29
CA ALA A 71 5.38 11.49 -13.71
C ALA A 71 6.44 10.92 -14.66
N GLY A 72 6.07 10.49 -15.87
CA GLY A 72 6.94 9.98 -16.93
C GLY A 72 7.27 8.50 -16.85
N ALA A 73 6.42 7.69 -16.20
CA ALA A 73 6.51 6.24 -16.28
C ALA A 73 5.92 5.71 -17.59
N VAL A 74 6.44 4.57 -18.03
CA VAL A 74 5.72 3.67 -18.93
C VAL A 74 4.73 2.87 -18.08
N VAL A 75 3.46 2.87 -18.47
CA VAL A 75 2.42 2.14 -17.73
C VAL A 75 1.97 0.90 -18.48
N ILE A 76 1.98 -0.22 -17.77
CA ILE A 76 1.40 -1.49 -18.19
C ILE A 76 0.15 -1.72 -17.34
N ALA A 77 -1.00 -1.86 -17.99
CA ALA A 77 -2.23 -2.26 -17.34
C ALA A 77 -2.60 -3.68 -17.79
N PRO A 78 -2.37 -4.71 -16.96
CA PRO A 78 -2.79 -6.07 -17.25
C PRO A 78 -4.31 -6.15 -17.47
N ALA A 79 -4.76 -7.08 -18.31
CA ALA A 79 -6.19 -7.32 -18.53
C ALA A 79 -6.89 -7.84 -17.26
N GLU A 80 -6.19 -8.66 -16.48
CA GLU A 80 -6.66 -9.19 -15.20
C GLU A 80 -5.72 -8.78 -14.08
N ARG A 81 -6.27 -8.54 -12.88
CA ARG A 81 -5.46 -8.14 -11.72
C ARG A 81 -4.53 -9.30 -11.33
N PRO A 82 -3.20 -9.07 -11.26
CA PRO A 82 -2.28 -10.06 -10.73
C PRO A 82 -2.62 -10.42 -9.28
N ARG A 83 -2.77 -11.72 -8.99
CA ARG A 83 -3.10 -12.20 -7.63
C ARG A 83 -2.02 -11.89 -6.59
N GLU A 84 -0.78 -11.80 -7.04
CA GLU A 84 0.39 -11.57 -6.19
C GLU A 84 1.28 -10.49 -6.79
N MET A 85 2.08 -9.84 -5.94
CA MET A 85 3.10 -8.88 -6.38
C MET A 85 4.04 -9.47 -7.44
N ARG A 86 4.36 -10.78 -7.34
CA ARG A 86 5.17 -11.48 -8.35
C ARG A 86 4.59 -11.38 -9.75
N GLY A 87 3.27 -11.51 -9.91
CA GLY A 87 2.63 -11.40 -11.23
C GLY A 87 2.79 -10.01 -11.82
N SER A 88 2.77 -8.97 -10.98
CA SER A 88 3.09 -7.60 -11.43
C SER A 88 4.55 -7.47 -11.88
N VAL A 89 5.48 -8.03 -11.12
CA VAL A 89 6.91 -8.04 -11.49
C VAL A 89 7.14 -8.80 -12.81
N GLN A 90 6.49 -9.95 -12.99
CA GLN A 90 6.56 -10.75 -14.22
C GLN A 90 6.06 -9.96 -15.44
N ALA A 91 4.94 -9.23 -15.32
CA ALA A 91 4.44 -8.37 -16.40
C ALA A 91 5.44 -7.26 -16.77
N GLY A 92 6.11 -6.67 -15.76
CA GLY A 92 7.17 -5.69 -15.98
C GLY A 92 8.40 -6.28 -16.68
N ILE A 93 8.84 -7.47 -16.27
CA ILE A 93 9.93 -8.21 -16.91
C ILE A 93 9.57 -8.51 -18.37
N GLU A 94 8.38 -9.05 -18.63
CA GLU A 94 7.95 -9.41 -19.99
C GLU A 94 7.97 -8.21 -20.94
N TRP A 95 7.52 -7.04 -20.47
CA TRP A 95 7.58 -5.81 -21.26
C TRP A 95 9.02 -5.35 -21.52
N LEU A 96 9.90 -5.44 -20.51
CA LEU A 96 11.33 -5.11 -20.67
C LEU A 96 12.03 -6.08 -21.64
N SER A 97 11.72 -7.37 -21.59
CA SER A 97 12.22 -8.37 -22.55
C SER A 97 11.83 -7.99 -23.98
N ARG A 98 10.56 -7.61 -24.19
CA ARG A 98 10.03 -7.24 -25.52
C ARG A 98 10.53 -5.87 -26.02
N SER A 99 10.77 -4.92 -25.12
CA SER A 99 11.25 -3.56 -25.45
C SER A 99 12.78 -3.44 -25.50
N GLY A 100 13.46 -4.60 -25.45
CA GLY A 100 14.91 -4.78 -25.46
C GLY A 100 15.45 -4.83 -24.02
N PRO A 101 16.04 -5.93 -23.54
CA PRO A 101 16.40 -6.11 -22.14
C PRO A 101 17.50 -5.15 -21.63
N PRO A 102 17.41 -4.62 -20.40
CA PRO A 102 18.45 -3.79 -19.78
C PRO A 102 19.61 -4.64 -19.24
N ALA A 103 20.65 -3.99 -18.70
CA ALA A 103 21.70 -4.71 -17.98
C ALA A 103 21.20 -5.22 -16.60
N ALA A 104 20.33 -4.46 -15.96
CA ALA A 104 19.68 -4.78 -14.70
C ALA A 104 18.35 -4.01 -14.60
N ALA A 105 17.50 -4.41 -13.66
CA ALA A 105 16.35 -3.61 -13.27
C ALA A 105 16.27 -3.41 -11.75
N MET A 106 15.82 -2.22 -11.35
CA MET A 106 15.51 -1.86 -9.98
C MET A 106 14.05 -2.21 -9.65
N LEU A 107 13.84 -3.04 -8.64
CA LEU A 107 12.52 -3.38 -8.12
C LEU A 107 12.19 -2.52 -6.91
N THR A 108 11.09 -1.77 -7.01
CA THR A 108 10.61 -0.89 -5.94
C THR A 108 9.09 -0.90 -5.88
N PRO A 109 8.47 -1.30 -4.74
CA PRO A 109 7.03 -1.22 -4.55
C PRO A 109 6.49 0.20 -4.75
N GLY A 110 5.26 0.33 -5.26
CA GLY A 110 4.63 1.64 -5.46
C GLY A 110 4.30 2.38 -4.17
N ASP A 111 4.23 1.66 -3.05
CA ASP A 111 3.87 2.11 -1.71
C ASP A 111 5.09 2.41 -0.83
N SER A 112 6.18 2.89 -1.45
CA SER A 112 7.43 3.28 -0.76
C SER A 112 7.54 4.81 -0.58
N PRO A 113 6.81 5.43 0.37
CA PRO A 113 6.78 6.88 0.58
C PRO A 113 8.12 7.52 0.99
N GLY A 114 9.03 6.71 1.56
CA GLY A 114 10.38 7.14 1.92
C GLY A 114 11.39 7.11 0.76
N LEU A 115 10.99 6.65 -0.42
CA LEU A 115 11.89 6.58 -1.56
C LEU A 115 12.27 7.99 -2.04
N THR A 116 13.56 8.25 -2.13
CA THR A 116 14.09 9.51 -2.68
C THR A 116 15.07 9.24 -3.81
N ALA A 117 15.29 10.24 -4.66
CA ALA A 117 16.30 10.16 -5.71
C ALA A 117 17.73 9.94 -5.17
N HIS A 118 18.01 10.40 -3.94
CA HIS A 118 19.28 10.16 -3.27
C HIS A 118 19.47 8.68 -2.95
N VAL A 119 18.47 8.04 -2.34
CA VAL A 119 18.46 6.59 -2.04
C VAL A 119 18.64 5.77 -3.31
N VAL A 120 17.92 6.13 -4.38
CA VAL A 120 18.02 5.45 -5.67
C VAL A 120 19.45 5.55 -6.23
N ARG A 121 20.08 6.73 -6.17
CA ARG A 121 21.49 6.92 -6.58
C ARG A 121 22.46 6.09 -5.76
N GLN A 122 22.31 6.06 -4.43
CA GLN A 122 23.20 5.25 -3.57
C GLN A 122 23.18 3.77 -3.93
N VAL A 123 21.98 3.20 -4.16
CA VAL A 123 21.85 1.79 -4.56
C VAL A 123 22.39 1.57 -5.97
N ARG A 124 22.16 2.51 -6.89
CA ARG A 124 22.72 2.48 -8.25
C ARG A 124 24.25 2.50 -8.24
N ASP A 125 24.86 3.45 -7.54
CA ASP A 125 26.32 3.63 -7.49
C ASP A 125 26.99 2.34 -6.98
N ARG A 126 26.42 1.73 -5.93
CA ARG A 126 26.92 0.45 -5.40
C ARG A 126 26.79 -0.70 -6.40
N TRP A 127 25.73 -0.73 -7.21
CA TRP A 127 25.59 -1.70 -8.29
C TRP A 127 26.57 -1.44 -9.45
N GLU A 128 26.85 -0.19 -9.79
CA GLU A 128 27.81 0.15 -10.86
C GLU A 128 29.23 -0.34 -10.54
N GLU A 129 29.62 -0.38 -9.27
CA GLU A 129 30.86 -1.00 -8.78
C GLU A 129 30.89 -2.53 -8.95
N SER A 130 29.73 -3.18 -8.97
CA SER A 130 29.60 -4.64 -9.06
C SER A 130 28.39 -5.03 -9.93
N PRO A 131 28.41 -4.82 -11.26
CA PRO A 131 27.21 -4.88 -12.11
C PRO A 131 26.58 -6.28 -12.23
N ARG A 132 27.31 -7.33 -11.84
CA ARG A 132 26.82 -8.71 -11.80
C ARG A 132 26.21 -9.09 -10.44
N SER A 133 26.27 -8.20 -9.46
CA SER A 133 25.73 -8.42 -8.12
C SER A 133 24.30 -7.90 -8.00
N ILE A 134 23.55 -8.50 -7.08
CA ILE A 134 22.27 -7.95 -6.60
C ILE A 134 22.62 -6.86 -5.59
N ALA A 135 22.19 -5.62 -5.81
CA ALA A 135 22.33 -4.56 -4.82
C ALA A 135 21.02 -4.37 -4.05
N VAL A 136 21.05 -4.55 -2.73
CA VAL A 136 19.86 -4.44 -1.88
C VAL A 136 20.08 -3.38 -0.79
N GLY A 137 19.13 -2.47 -0.63
CA GLY A 137 19.12 -1.52 0.47
C GLY A 137 19.03 -2.21 1.83
N VAL A 138 19.75 -1.69 2.82
CA VAL A 138 19.66 -2.13 4.21
C VAL A 138 19.49 -0.91 5.11
N ALA A 139 18.35 -0.80 5.76
CA ALA A 139 18.03 0.25 6.71
C ALA A 139 17.55 -0.38 8.03
N GLY A 140 18.05 0.11 9.16
CA GLY A 140 17.69 -0.44 10.48
C GLY A 140 17.98 -1.94 10.65
N GLY A 141 19.00 -2.47 9.95
CA GLY A 141 19.35 -3.89 9.96
C GLY A 141 18.43 -4.80 9.15
N ARG A 142 17.44 -4.25 8.42
CA ARG A 142 16.51 -5.00 7.58
C ARG A 142 16.77 -4.69 6.10
N ARG A 143 16.58 -5.69 5.24
CA ARG A 143 16.58 -5.48 3.78
C ARG A 143 15.35 -4.64 3.41
N VAL A 144 15.58 -3.61 2.60
CA VAL A 144 14.56 -2.66 2.13
C VAL A 144 14.69 -2.47 0.63
N HIS A 145 13.62 -1.96 0.01
CA HIS A 145 13.68 -1.48 -1.36
C HIS A 145 14.32 -0.08 -1.42
N PRO A 146 14.93 0.31 -2.55
CA PRO A 146 14.99 -0.40 -3.83
C PRO A 146 15.99 -1.57 -3.84
N THR A 147 15.70 -2.59 -4.67
CA THR A 147 16.63 -3.71 -4.95
C THR A 147 16.98 -3.74 -6.42
N ILE A 148 18.26 -3.71 -6.80
CA ILE A 148 18.70 -3.92 -8.19
C ILE A 148 19.03 -5.39 -8.41
N LEU A 149 18.43 -5.98 -9.44
CA LEU A 149 18.76 -7.32 -9.89
C LEU A 149 19.33 -7.26 -11.31
N PRO A 150 20.50 -7.88 -11.56
CA PRO A 150 20.99 -8.16 -12.90
C PRO A 150 19.95 -8.88 -13.76
N TRP A 151 19.94 -8.61 -15.06
CA TRP A 151 18.91 -9.13 -15.97
C TRP A 151 18.85 -10.66 -16.00
N ASP A 152 20.01 -11.32 -15.96
CA ASP A 152 20.11 -12.79 -15.92
C ASP A 152 19.38 -13.41 -14.72
N ILE A 153 19.33 -12.71 -13.58
CA ILE A 153 18.59 -13.16 -12.39
C ILE A 153 17.10 -12.82 -12.52
N LEU A 154 16.76 -11.67 -13.14
CA LEU A 154 15.36 -11.30 -13.36
C LEU A 154 14.64 -12.29 -14.27
N GLU A 155 15.32 -12.84 -15.27
CA GLU A 155 14.79 -13.87 -16.17
C GLU A 155 14.41 -15.18 -15.45
N GLU A 156 14.93 -15.40 -14.25
CA GLU A 156 14.57 -16.56 -13.41
C GLU A 156 13.28 -16.34 -12.61
N VAL A 157 12.87 -15.09 -12.37
CA VAL A 157 11.69 -14.76 -11.55
C VAL A 157 10.39 -15.41 -12.09
N PRO A 158 10.12 -15.43 -13.41
CA PRO A 158 9.01 -16.18 -13.98
C PRO A 158 9.07 -17.70 -13.75
N LEU A 159 10.26 -18.26 -13.55
CA LEU A 159 10.49 -19.71 -13.41
C LEU A 159 10.39 -20.20 -11.96
N LEU A 160 10.21 -19.30 -10.99
CA LEU A 160 10.08 -19.64 -9.57
C LEU A 160 8.81 -20.48 -9.32
N PRO A 161 8.87 -21.50 -8.44
CA PRO A 161 7.70 -22.29 -8.06
C PRO A 161 6.53 -21.43 -7.58
N GLU A 162 5.30 -21.90 -7.77
CA GLU A 162 4.11 -21.21 -7.26
C GLU A 162 4.19 -20.94 -5.75
N GLY A 163 3.64 -19.80 -5.31
CA GLY A 163 3.71 -19.33 -3.92
C GLY A 163 5.06 -18.72 -3.49
N GLN A 164 6.08 -18.72 -4.35
CA GLN A 164 7.36 -18.06 -4.06
C GLN A 164 7.47 -16.69 -4.72
N GLY A 165 7.58 -15.63 -3.92
CA GLY A 165 7.84 -14.27 -4.39
C GLY A 165 9.29 -14.04 -4.84
N VAL A 166 9.58 -12.83 -5.34
CA VAL A 166 10.90 -12.43 -5.86
C VAL A 166 12.04 -12.65 -4.86
N ASN A 167 11.75 -12.57 -3.56
CA ASN A 167 12.72 -12.86 -2.49
C ASN A 167 13.35 -14.27 -2.59
N ALA A 168 12.69 -15.22 -3.26
CA ALA A 168 13.26 -16.53 -3.52
C ALA A 168 14.48 -16.46 -4.46
N ALA A 169 14.43 -15.64 -5.52
CA ALA A 169 15.57 -15.42 -6.40
C ALA A 169 16.76 -14.82 -5.63
N LEU A 170 16.50 -13.91 -4.69
CA LEU A 170 17.55 -13.32 -3.84
C LEU A 170 18.25 -14.37 -2.95
N ARG A 171 17.52 -15.37 -2.46
CA ARG A 171 18.10 -16.47 -1.65
C ARG A 171 18.94 -17.41 -2.49
N VAL A 172 18.48 -17.75 -3.70
CA VAL A 172 19.23 -18.62 -4.62
C VAL A 172 20.58 -17.98 -4.99
N HIS A 173 20.58 -16.67 -5.19
CA HIS A 173 21.77 -15.90 -5.59
C HIS A 173 22.42 -15.14 -4.43
N GLU A 174 22.35 -15.65 -3.19
CA GLU A 174 22.87 -14.96 -2.01
C GLU A 174 24.37 -14.63 -2.12
N ALA A 175 25.16 -15.49 -2.78
CA ALA A 175 26.58 -15.24 -3.04
C ALA A 175 26.85 -14.02 -3.94
N ARG A 176 25.86 -13.55 -4.69
CA ARG A 176 25.92 -12.34 -5.54
C ARG A 176 25.34 -11.12 -4.85
N LEU A 177 24.84 -11.23 -3.62
CA LEU A 177 24.17 -10.15 -2.92
C LEU A 177 25.18 -9.20 -2.28
N VAL A 178 25.04 -7.91 -2.59
CA VAL A 178 25.76 -6.81 -1.94
C VAL A 178 24.75 -5.92 -1.22
N SER A 179 25.02 -5.67 0.06
CA SER A 179 24.18 -4.79 0.87
C SER A 179 24.62 -3.34 0.70
N VAL A 180 23.64 -2.44 0.61
CA VAL A 180 23.82 -0.99 0.55
C VAL A 180 23.30 -0.42 1.87
N PRO A 181 24.16 0.01 2.81
CA PRO A 181 23.71 0.68 4.02
C PRO A 181 23.00 1.99 3.66
N LEU A 182 21.79 2.19 4.17
CA LEU A 182 20.98 3.38 3.94
C LEU A 182 20.59 4.00 5.28
N ASP A 183 20.99 5.25 5.49
CA ASP A 183 20.68 6.05 6.68
C ASP A 183 19.26 6.65 6.60
N CYS A 184 18.28 5.82 6.21
CA CYS A 184 16.87 6.18 6.04
C CYS A 184 16.00 5.05 6.59
N PRO A 185 15.81 4.95 7.92
CA PRO A 185 15.01 3.89 8.54
C PRO A 185 13.56 3.87 8.02
N GLU A 186 13.05 5.01 7.53
CA GLU A 186 11.70 5.16 6.98
C GLU A 186 11.48 4.34 5.70
N LEU A 187 12.55 3.88 5.03
CA LEU A 187 12.46 2.94 3.90
C LEU A 187 11.97 1.56 4.31
N ALA A 188 12.03 1.22 5.60
CA ALA A 188 11.55 -0.06 6.13
C ALA A 188 10.07 -0.03 6.54
N GLU A 189 9.40 1.12 6.38
CA GLU A 189 8.01 1.32 6.76
C GLU A 189 7.09 1.18 5.54
N ASP A 190 6.12 0.27 5.66
CA ASP A 190 5.07 0.08 4.65
C ASP A 190 3.90 1.05 4.92
N LEU A 191 3.21 1.48 3.85
CA LEU A 191 1.97 2.26 3.97
C LEU A 191 0.77 1.34 3.80
N ASP A 192 0.30 0.74 4.90
CA ASP A 192 -0.81 -0.23 4.86
C ASP A 192 -2.02 0.18 5.70
N THR A 193 -1.82 1.03 6.71
CA THR A 193 -2.86 1.43 7.66
C THR A 193 -3.08 2.95 7.64
N PRO A 194 -4.23 3.42 8.14
CA PRO A 194 -4.45 4.85 8.36
C PRO A 194 -3.38 5.48 9.27
N ASP A 195 -2.93 4.77 10.30
CA ASP A 195 -1.91 5.27 11.23
C ASP A 195 -0.56 5.47 10.54
N ASP A 196 -0.18 4.56 9.62
CA ASP A 196 1.02 4.73 8.79
C ASP A 196 0.95 6.02 7.96
N LEU A 197 -0.22 6.31 7.37
CA LEU A 197 -0.43 7.52 6.60
C LEU A 197 -0.27 8.79 7.44
N ASP A 198 -0.72 8.78 8.69
CA ASP A 198 -0.63 9.95 9.56
C ASP A 198 0.78 10.16 10.10
N ALA A 199 1.52 9.08 10.38
CA ALA A 199 2.94 9.15 10.67
C ALA A 199 3.69 9.83 9.52
N TRP A 200 3.39 9.45 8.27
CA TRP A 200 3.96 10.08 7.08
C TRP A 200 3.56 11.54 6.90
N ARG A 201 2.29 11.89 7.09
CA ARG A 201 1.82 13.30 7.05
C ARG A 201 2.56 14.16 8.05
N THR A 202 2.69 13.68 9.28
CA THR A 202 3.39 14.41 10.34
C THR A 202 4.84 14.68 9.96
N ARG A 203 5.53 13.70 9.35
CA ARG A 203 6.91 13.88 8.83
C ARG A 203 7.01 14.89 7.69
N LEU A 204 5.99 14.95 6.83
CA LEU A 204 5.89 15.94 5.77
C LEU A 204 5.49 17.34 6.28
N GLY A 205 5.27 17.51 7.59
CA GLY A 205 4.80 18.77 8.18
C GLY A 205 3.31 19.02 7.97
N GLU A 206 2.56 18.03 7.49
CA GLU A 206 1.11 18.08 7.36
C GLU A 206 0.45 17.68 8.69
N ARG A 207 -0.60 18.41 9.08
CA ARG A 207 -1.37 18.05 10.28
C ARG A 207 -2.34 16.92 9.92
N PRO A 208 -2.26 15.72 10.54
CA PRO A 208 -3.21 14.66 10.26
C PRO A 208 -4.63 15.11 10.63
N PRO A 209 -5.66 14.57 9.96
CA PRO A 209 -7.04 14.93 10.26
C PRO A 209 -7.38 14.57 11.71
N ASN A 210 -8.10 15.45 12.41
CA ASN A 210 -8.57 15.24 13.79
C ASN A 210 -9.65 14.14 13.89
N SER A 211 -10.17 13.67 12.75
CA SER A 211 -11.19 12.65 12.63
C SER A 211 -10.69 11.42 11.86
N MET A 212 -11.32 10.29 12.12
CA MET A 212 -11.14 9.02 11.40
C MET A 212 -12.51 8.46 11.00
N THR A 213 -12.54 7.62 9.97
CA THR A 213 -13.75 6.93 9.53
C THR A 213 -13.76 5.50 10.04
N VAL A 214 -14.86 5.10 10.68
CA VAL A 214 -15.07 3.75 11.21
C VAL A 214 -16.24 3.10 10.47
N THR A 215 -16.02 1.90 9.94
CA THR A 215 -17.09 1.11 9.31
C THR A 215 -17.86 0.35 10.38
N VAL A 216 -19.16 0.61 10.47
CA VAL A 216 -20.07 -0.01 11.42
C VAL A 216 -20.98 -0.99 10.68
N ARG A 217 -20.92 -2.26 11.06
CA ARG A 217 -21.78 -3.32 10.52
C ARG A 217 -23.14 -3.29 11.21
N LEU A 218 -24.19 -3.32 10.39
CA LEU A 218 -25.57 -3.21 10.83
C LEU A 218 -26.28 -4.56 10.71
N PHE A 219 -27.02 -4.91 11.75
CA PHE A 219 -27.80 -6.14 11.82
C PHE A 219 -29.29 -5.86 12.09
N ALA A 220 -30.14 -6.82 11.74
CA ALA A 220 -31.59 -6.81 11.92
C ALA A 220 -32.24 -5.44 11.64
N VAL A 221 -32.89 -4.84 12.65
CA VAL A 221 -33.65 -3.58 12.51
C VAL A 221 -32.75 -2.43 12.08
N ALA A 222 -31.47 -2.38 12.49
CA ALA A 222 -30.54 -1.33 12.06
C ALA A 222 -30.25 -1.41 10.56
N ARG A 223 -30.10 -2.63 10.02
CA ARG A 223 -29.93 -2.87 8.58
C ARG A 223 -31.21 -2.55 7.80
N GLN A 224 -32.38 -2.89 8.34
CA GLN A 224 -33.66 -2.58 7.70
C GLN A 224 -33.91 -1.07 7.59
N ARG A 225 -33.61 -0.32 8.66
CA ARG A 225 -33.82 1.14 8.68
C ARG A 225 -32.84 1.90 7.78
N SER A 226 -31.56 1.51 7.78
CA SER A 226 -30.55 2.15 6.92
C SER A 226 -30.63 1.70 5.46
N GLY A 227 -31.28 0.56 5.17
CA GLY A 227 -31.28 -0.08 3.86
C GLY A 227 -29.90 -0.62 3.44
N ARG A 228 -28.90 -0.59 4.33
CA ARG A 228 -27.50 -0.94 4.04
C ARG A 228 -26.94 -1.88 5.11
N PRO A 229 -26.07 -2.84 4.74
CA PRO A 229 -25.46 -3.74 5.71
C PRO A 229 -24.34 -3.06 6.52
N GLU A 230 -23.78 -1.96 6.02
CA GLU A 230 -22.65 -1.25 6.63
C GLU A 230 -22.82 0.26 6.40
N ILE A 231 -22.36 1.04 7.37
CA ILE A 231 -22.29 2.50 7.29
C ILE A 231 -20.90 2.97 7.71
N ALA A 232 -20.44 4.07 7.13
CA ALA A 232 -19.19 4.71 7.48
C ALA A 232 -19.49 5.91 8.39
N ILE A 233 -18.93 5.93 9.59
CA ILE A 233 -19.13 7.01 10.57
C ILE A 233 -17.83 7.75 10.77
N GLU A 234 -17.88 9.08 10.67
CA GLU A 234 -16.75 9.93 11.02
C GLU A 234 -16.74 10.24 12.52
N VAL A 235 -15.64 9.90 13.20
CA VAL A 235 -15.47 10.11 14.64
C VAL A 235 -14.13 10.78 14.94
N PRO A 236 -13.99 11.50 16.08
CA PRO A 236 -12.68 11.95 16.56
C PRO A 236 -11.70 10.77 16.73
N ARG A 237 -10.39 11.02 16.70
CA ARG A 237 -9.40 9.94 16.88
C ARG A 237 -9.33 9.35 18.28
N ASP A 238 -9.67 10.14 19.29
CA ASP A 238 -9.83 9.70 20.67
C ASP A 238 -11.25 9.18 20.93
N ALA A 239 -11.98 8.79 19.88
CA ALA A 239 -13.34 8.32 19.99
C ALA A 239 -13.42 7.06 20.85
N THR A 240 -14.37 7.10 21.78
CA THR A 240 -14.85 5.93 22.48
C THR A 240 -16.14 5.42 21.84
N VAL A 241 -16.60 4.25 22.26
CA VAL A 241 -17.91 3.71 21.88
C VAL A 241 -19.06 4.70 22.15
N GLY A 242 -18.99 5.48 23.24
CA GLY A 242 -19.95 6.54 23.52
C GLY A 242 -19.93 7.66 22.47
N LEU A 243 -18.74 8.13 22.10
CA LEU A 243 -18.59 9.15 21.05
C LEU A 243 -19.01 8.64 19.66
N LEU A 244 -18.78 7.36 19.37
CA LEU A 244 -19.28 6.71 18.16
C LEU A 244 -20.82 6.66 18.16
N ARG A 245 -21.43 6.31 19.28
CA ARG A 245 -22.90 6.28 19.44
C ARG A 245 -23.51 7.64 19.12
N ASP A 246 -22.93 8.69 19.67
CA ASP A 246 -23.35 10.07 19.40
C ASP A 246 -23.14 10.45 17.93
N ALA A 247 -22.02 10.03 17.34
CA ALA A 247 -21.73 10.27 15.92
C ALA A 247 -22.71 9.56 14.99
N ILE A 248 -23.10 8.31 15.29
CA ILE A 248 -24.13 7.56 14.56
C ILE A 248 -25.44 8.32 14.63
N ALA A 249 -25.89 8.74 15.81
CA ALA A 249 -27.16 9.46 15.96
C ALA A 249 -27.17 10.79 15.19
N ARG A 250 -26.03 11.49 15.11
CA ARG A 250 -25.89 12.75 14.35
C ARG A 250 -25.83 12.55 12.84
N GLN A 251 -25.06 11.58 12.35
CA GLN A 251 -24.81 11.37 10.91
C GLN A 251 -25.88 10.50 10.25
N HIS A 252 -26.54 9.64 11.04
CA HIS A 252 -27.61 8.75 10.63
C HIS A 252 -28.80 8.87 11.60
N PRO A 253 -29.59 9.96 11.51
CA PRO A 253 -30.72 10.20 12.41
C PRO A 253 -31.75 9.06 12.43
N GLU A 254 -31.89 8.31 11.33
CA GLU A 254 -32.75 7.12 11.21
C GLU A 254 -32.36 5.97 12.14
N LEU A 255 -31.10 5.95 12.60
CA LEU A 255 -30.56 4.97 13.53
C LEU A 255 -30.47 5.47 14.97
N SER A 256 -30.77 6.75 15.25
CA SER A 256 -30.61 7.37 16.57
C SER A 256 -31.25 6.58 17.72
N GLU A 257 -32.51 6.16 17.57
CA GLU A 257 -33.24 5.38 18.57
C GLU A 257 -32.62 4.01 18.83
N ILE A 258 -32.06 3.38 17.79
CA ILE A 258 -31.44 2.07 17.86
C ILE A 258 -30.07 2.22 18.50
N ALA A 259 -29.27 3.16 18.00
CA ALA A 259 -27.96 3.49 18.51
C ALA A 259 -27.99 3.77 20.01
N ALA A 260 -29.04 4.38 20.56
CA ALA A 260 -29.16 4.61 22.01
C ALA A 260 -29.35 3.34 22.87
N ARG A 261 -29.80 2.22 22.30
CA ARG A 261 -30.29 1.04 23.06
C ARG A 261 -29.56 -0.27 22.76
N VAL A 262 -28.74 -0.28 21.72
CA VAL A 262 -28.04 -1.47 21.25
C VAL A 262 -26.66 -1.61 21.86
N ALA A 263 -26.25 -2.86 22.05
CA ALA A 263 -24.87 -3.17 22.40
C ALA A 263 -23.97 -2.94 21.18
N ILE A 264 -22.79 -2.41 21.41
CA ILE A 264 -21.77 -2.22 20.36
C ILE A 264 -20.68 -3.25 20.62
N ALA A 265 -20.31 -3.98 19.57
CA ALA A 265 -19.16 -4.87 19.60
C ALA A 265 -18.00 -4.24 18.84
N VAL A 266 -16.79 -4.32 19.40
CA VAL A 266 -15.53 -3.90 18.79
C VAL A 266 -14.65 -5.15 18.72
N ASP A 267 -14.20 -5.50 17.51
CA ASP A 267 -13.34 -6.65 17.26
C ASP A 267 -13.89 -7.99 17.79
N ASP A 268 -15.21 -8.17 17.63
CA ASP A 268 -16.03 -9.32 18.08
C ASP A 268 -16.30 -9.40 19.60
N GLU A 269 -15.93 -8.38 20.37
CA GLU A 269 -16.20 -8.31 21.82
C GLU A 269 -17.16 -7.16 22.16
N TYR A 270 -18.09 -7.39 23.10
CA TYR A 270 -18.98 -6.32 23.58
C TYR A 270 -18.20 -5.25 24.33
N ALA A 271 -18.39 -3.99 23.93
CA ALA A 271 -17.63 -2.86 24.43
C ALA A 271 -18.53 -1.88 25.21
N SER A 272 -18.00 -1.36 26.32
CA SER A 272 -18.65 -0.29 27.09
C SER A 272 -18.42 1.08 26.44
N ASP A 273 -19.22 2.09 26.79
CA ASP A 273 -19.12 3.44 26.20
C ASP A 273 -17.76 4.12 26.39
N GLY A 274 -16.97 3.71 27.39
CA GLY A 274 -15.61 4.22 27.62
C GLY A 274 -14.51 3.48 26.84
N HIS A 275 -14.84 2.40 26.13
CA HIS A 275 -13.87 1.63 25.37
C HIS A 275 -13.36 2.45 24.17
N PRO A 276 -12.04 2.59 23.99
CA PRO A 276 -11.46 3.33 22.88
C PRO A 276 -11.69 2.59 21.56
N ILE A 277 -11.86 3.34 20.48
CA ILE A 277 -11.95 2.81 19.12
C ILE A 277 -10.69 3.21 18.36
N SER A 278 -10.13 2.29 17.57
CA SER A 278 -8.97 2.55 16.73
C SER A 278 -9.35 2.57 15.25
N ALA A 279 -8.52 3.21 14.44
CA ALA A 279 -8.66 3.16 12.99
C ALA A 279 -8.51 1.70 12.50
N GLY A 280 -9.56 1.14 11.90
CA GLY A 280 -9.59 -0.25 11.42
C GLY A 280 -10.25 -1.26 12.35
N SER A 281 -10.73 -0.87 13.54
CA SER A 281 -11.54 -1.73 14.40
C SER A 281 -12.80 -2.21 13.68
N ARG A 282 -13.15 -3.50 13.85
CA ARG A 282 -14.40 -4.05 13.31
C ARG A 282 -15.53 -3.73 14.28
N VAL A 283 -16.34 -2.73 13.95
CA VAL A 283 -17.45 -2.33 14.81
C VAL A 283 -18.78 -2.88 14.30
N ALA A 284 -19.59 -3.40 15.21
CA ALA A 284 -20.92 -3.91 14.92
C ALA A 284 -21.97 -3.37 15.90
N ILE A 285 -23.12 -2.97 15.37
CA ILE A 285 -24.32 -2.72 16.16
C ILE A 285 -25.03 -4.04 16.36
N ILE A 286 -25.09 -4.50 17.62
CA ILE A 286 -25.76 -5.74 18.00
C ILE A 286 -27.14 -5.39 18.57
N PRO A 287 -28.22 -5.53 17.78
CA PRO A 287 -29.57 -5.37 18.29
C PRO A 287 -29.85 -6.41 19.38
N PRO A 288 -30.75 -6.12 20.33
CA PRO A 288 -31.11 -7.06 21.38
C PRO A 288 -31.57 -8.38 20.75
N VAL A 289 -30.95 -9.48 21.13
CA VAL A 289 -31.35 -10.81 20.68
C VAL A 289 -32.71 -11.13 21.28
N SER A 290 -33.72 -11.31 20.44
CA SER A 290 -35.01 -11.85 20.84
C SER A 290 -34.84 -13.34 21.13
N GLY A 291 -34.47 -13.68 22.38
CA GLY A 291 -34.39 -15.07 22.82
C GLY A 291 -33.72 -15.21 24.18
N GLY A 292 -34.53 -15.27 25.25
CA GLY A 292 -34.13 -15.71 26.59
C GLY A 292 -34.50 -14.72 27.69
N GLU A 293 -35.71 -14.87 28.23
CA GLU A 293 -36.05 -14.37 29.56
C GLU A 293 -35.07 -14.94 30.60
N CYS A 294 -34.73 -14.12 31.58
CA CYS A 294 -34.36 -14.57 32.90
C CYS A 294 -34.99 -13.55 33.87
N PRO A 295 -35.81 -13.93 34.86
CA PRO A 295 -36.18 -15.26 35.33
C PRO A 295 -37.53 -15.80 34.80
#